data_AF-A0A8J6TE72-F1
#
_entry.id   AF-A0A8J6TE72-F1
#
_cell.length_a   1.000
_cell.length_b   1.000
_cell.length_c   1.000
_cell.angle_alpha   90.00
_cell.angle_beta   90.00
_cell.angle_gamma   90.00
#
_symmetry.space_group_name_H-M   'P 1'
#
loop_
_entity.id
_entity.type
_entity.pdbx_description
1 polymer ?
#
loop_
_entity_poly.entity_id
_entity_poly.type
_entity_poly.pdbx_seq_one_letter_code
_entity_poly.pdbx_strand_id
1 'polypeptide(L)'
;MKKLLLLISLLLCLAHPGLAAEIVVLKSSDIAPYAQVAAGFEKEFQLQMPALGLKAIAPHRFHEVVLDNQEGRKKLQALVDSSHADLILALGKKALGTARQFTETPVVYTLVVHPDKLTAGSTHITGINLTIPPALQFSEVKRILPQVQRVGVLYNPEHSEDLISQAEKVLSGYQLHAVPIHSAQELPALLDSLRDKIDLLWMIPDLTTTNRKTLPSYFHFSFKNKIPVLTFSQRYLKPGAALATSFDLEAIGQSAAEQASLILRGRPVAEVPVQQVPRLKTKVNQTIMKKLNLSIAGGGQ
;
A
#
# COMPACT_ATOMS: atom_id res chain seq x y z
N MET A 1 19.70 -48.67 -32.41
CA MET A 1 18.64 -48.59 -31.38
C MET A 1 19.04 -47.74 -30.17
N LYS A 2 20.20 -47.93 -29.52
CA LYS A 2 20.63 -47.13 -28.36
C LYS A 2 20.77 -45.61 -28.61
N LYS A 3 21.21 -45.18 -29.80
CA LYS A 3 21.29 -43.76 -30.19
C LYS A 3 19.90 -43.10 -30.41
N LEU A 4 18.89 -43.87 -30.79
CA LEU A 4 17.51 -43.38 -30.97
C LEU A 4 16.79 -43.22 -29.63
N LEU A 5 17.04 -44.14 -28.68
CA LEU A 5 16.53 -44.02 -27.30
C LEU A 5 17.11 -42.81 -26.55
N LEU A 6 18.39 -42.49 -26.78
CA LEU A 6 19.04 -41.32 -26.17
C LEU A 6 18.51 -40.00 -26.74
N LEU A 7 18.16 -39.95 -28.03
CA LEU A 7 17.55 -38.76 -28.63
C LEU A 7 16.13 -38.51 -28.11
N ILE A 8 15.34 -39.57 -27.90
CA ILE A 8 13.98 -39.48 -27.34
C ILE A 8 14.03 -39.05 -25.87
N SER A 9 14.98 -39.57 -25.09
CA SER A 9 15.22 -39.11 -23.70
C SER A 9 15.65 -37.64 -23.64
N LEU A 10 16.48 -37.17 -24.57
CA LEU A 10 16.90 -35.77 -24.64
C LEU A 10 15.76 -34.84 -25.11
N LEU A 11 14.87 -35.32 -25.99
CA LEU A 11 13.67 -34.58 -26.41
C LEU A 11 12.58 -34.54 -25.32
N LEU A 12 12.44 -35.58 -24.49
CA LEU A 12 11.53 -35.58 -23.34
C LEU A 12 12.02 -34.66 -22.20
N CYS A 13 13.34 -34.45 -22.06
CA CYS A 13 13.86 -33.43 -21.14
C CYS A 13 13.69 -31.99 -21.67
N LEU A 14 13.48 -31.79 -22.98
CA LEU A 14 13.25 -30.49 -23.62
C LEU A 14 11.76 -30.14 -23.78
N ALA A 15 10.85 -31.03 -23.39
CA ALA A 15 9.41 -30.85 -23.48
C ALA A 15 8.75 -30.79 -22.09
N HIS A 16 9.23 -29.90 -21.22
CA HIS A 16 8.29 -29.28 -20.29
C HIS A 16 7.61 -28.17 -21.09
N PRO A 17 6.33 -28.31 -21.52
CA PRO A 17 5.60 -27.15 -21.98
C PRO A 17 5.69 -26.13 -20.84
N GLY A 18 6.27 -24.96 -21.12
CA GLY A 18 6.30 -23.86 -20.16
C GLY A 18 4.86 -23.49 -19.84
N LEU A 19 4.32 -24.06 -18.77
CA LEU A 19 2.92 -23.90 -18.39
C LEU A 19 2.70 -22.43 -18.02
N ALA A 20 1.67 -21.84 -18.62
CA ALA A 20 1.18 -20.54 -18.23
C ALA A 20 0.65 -20.66 -16.79
N ALA A 21 1.29 -19.96 -15.85
CA ALA A 21 0.80 -19.86 -14.49
C ALA A 21 -0.65 -19.33 -14.46
N GLU A 22 -1.47 -19.97 -13.62
CA GLU A 22 -2.87 -19.65 -13.35
C GLU A 22 -2.93 -18.79 -12.08
N ILE A 23 -3.14 -17.48 -12.25
CA ILE A 23 -3.19 -16.52 -11.14
C ILE A 23 -4.64 -16.14 -10.86
N VAL A 24 -5.07 -16.29 -9.61
CA VAL A 24 -6.39 -15.82 -9.17
C VAL A 24 -6.24 -14.46 -8.52
N VAL A 25 -6.91 -13.44 -9.07
CA VAL A 25 -6.97 -12.10 -8.49
C VAL A 25 -8.27 -11.98 -7.69
N LEU A 26 -8.15 -12.16 -6.38
CA LEU A 26 -9.28 -12.16 -5.45
C LEU A 26 -9.49 -10.75 -4.88
N LYS A 27 -10.63 -10.14 -5.20
CA LYS A 27 -11.01 -8.78 -4.78
C LYS A 27 -12.08 -8.83 -3.71
N SER A 28 -11.90 -8.07 -2.63
CA SER A 28 -12.91 -7.98 -1.56
C SER A 28 -14.22 -7.36 -2.06
N SER A 29 -14.13 -6.42 -3.01
CA SER A 29 -15.24 -5.67 -3.62
C SER A 29 -14.85 -5.07 -4.97
N ASP A 30 -15.80 -4.60 -5.75
CA ASP A 30 -15.51 -3.91 -7.02
C ASP A 30 -15.29 -2.40 -6.82
N ILE A 31 -14.02 -2.00 -6.58
CA ILE A 31 -13.63 -0.61 -6.38
C ILE A 31 -12.39 -0.23 -7.18
N ALA A 32 -12.32 1.02 -7.61
CA ALA A 32 -11.23 1.54 -8.46
C ALA A 32 -9.82 1.30 -7.89
N PRO A 33 -9.55 1.42 -6.57
CA PRO A 33 -8.22 1.10 -6.04
C PRO A 33 -7.78 -0.35 -6.29
N TYR A 34 -8.70 -1.31 -6.24
CA TYR A 34 -8.39 -2.73 -6.46
C TYR A 34 -8.11 -2.99 -7.94
N ALA A 35 -8.90 -2.39 -8.83
CA ALA A 35 -8.66 -2.47 -10.27
C ALA A 35 -7.29 -1.88 -10.65
N GLN A 36 -6.88 -0.75 -10.06
CA GLN A 36 -5.57 -0.15 -10.33
C GLN A 36 -4.40 -1.02 -9.87
N VAL A 37 -4.49 -1.62 -8.67
CA VAL A 37 -3.45 -2.53 -8.19
C VAL A 37 -3.39 -3.80 -9.04
N ALA A 38 -4.54 -4.39 -9.39
CA ALA A 38 -4.61 -5.57 -10.25
C ALA A 38 -3.99 -5.30 -11.63
N ALA A 39 -4.32 -4.17 -12.26
CA ALA A 39 -3.74 -3.78 -13.55
C ALA A 39 -2.22 -3.54 -13.47
N GLY A 40 -1.75 -2.89 -12.39
CA GLY A 40 -0.31 -2.68 -12.16
C GLY A 40 0.43 -3.99 -11.95
N PHE A 41 -0.18 -4.93 -11.22
CA PHE A 41 0.34 -6.28 -11.03
C PHE A 41 0.42 -7.05 -12.35
N GLU A 42 -0.67 -7.11 -13.11
CA GLU A 42 -0.72 -7.85 -14.37
C GLU A 42 0.32 -7.32 -15.37
N LYS A 43 0.40 -6.00 -15.51
CA LYS A 43 1.40 -5.33 -16.37
C LYS A 43 2.83 -5.70 -15.98
N GLU A 44 3.18 -5.59 -14.70
CA GLU A 44 4.54 -5.90 -14.22
C GLU A 44 4.85 -7.40 -14.34
N PHE A 45 3.89 -8.26 -13.99
CA PHE A 45 4.05 -9.70 -14.07
C PHE A 45 4.31 -10.17 -15.51
N GLN A 46 3.59 -9.58 -16.48
CA GLN A 46 3.82 -9.83 -17.90
C GLN A 46 5.22 -9.38 -18.37
N LEU A 47 5.74 -8.25 -17.86
CA LEU A 47 7.08 -7.78 -18.19
C LEU A 47 8.19 -8.72 -17.68
N GLN A 48 7.95 -9.41 -16.57
CA GLN A 48 8.93 -10.32 -15.96
C GLN A 48 8.98 -11.71 -16.64
N MET A 49 8.07 -11.99 -17.59
CA MET A 49 7.97 -13.27 -18.30
C MET A 49 9.28 -13.75 -18.97
N PRO A 50 10.02 -12.92 -19.75
CA PRO A 50 11.22 -13.40 -20.44
C PRO A 50 12.34 -13.83 -19.47
N ALA A 51 12.41 -13.18 -18.31
CA ALA A 51 13.42 -13.44 -17.28
C ALA A 51 13.08 -14.63 -16.37
N LEU A 52 11.85 -15.14 -16.43
CA LEU A 52 11.40 -16.29 -15.65
C LEU A 52 11.89 -17.64 -16.19
N GLY A 53 12.57 -17.69 -17.35
CA GLY A 53 12.90 -18.95 -18.03
C GLY A 53 11.67 -19.69 -18.56
N LEU A 54 10.48 -19.17 -18.27
CA LEU A 54 9.21 -19.51 -18.86
C LEU A 54 9.27 -19.04 -20.31
N LYS A 55 9.72 -19.93 -21.21
CA LYS A 55 9.25 -19.91 -22.60
C LYS A 55 7.77 -20.24 -22.57
N ALA A 56 6.95 -19.36 -22.03
CA ALA A 56 5.51 -19.54 -22.02
C ALA A 56 5.09 -19.37 -23.48
N ILE A 57 4.78 -20.50 -24.13
CA ILE A 57 4.20 -20.53 -25.47
C ILE A 57 2.77 -19.96 -25.42
N ALA A 58 2.22 -19.77 -24.22
CA ALA A 58 0.91 -19.18 -23.94
C ALA A 58 0.98 -18.08 -22.86
N PRO A 59 0.12 -17.05 -22.90
CA PRO A 59 0.05 -16.02 -21.86
C PRO A 59 -0.47 -16.60 -20.54
N HIS A 60 0.05 -16.09 -19.42
CA HIS A 60 -0.50 -16.33 -18.08
C HIS A 60 -1.98 -15.99 -18.03
N ARG A 61 -2.75 -16.75 -17.25
CA ARG A 61 -4.18 -16.54 -17.11
C ARG A 61 -4.46 -15.87 -15.77
N PHE A 62 -5.19 -14.77 -15.84
CA PHE A 62 -5.65 -14.02 -14.68
C PHE A 62 -7.15 -14.25 -14.51
N HIS A 63 -7.54 -14.85 -13.39
CA HIS A 63 -8.94 -15.08 -13.05
C HIS A 63 -9.36 -14.06 -12.00
N GLU A 64 -10.09 -13.04 -12.43
CA GLU A 64 -10.63 -12.06 -11.50
C GLU A 64 -11.89 -12.57 -10.80
N VAL A 65 -11.86 -12.49 -9.47
CA VAL A 65 -12.96 -12.94 -8.61
C VAL A 65 -13.30 -11.83 -7.63
N VAL A 66 -14.55 -11.35 -7.65
CA VAL A 66 -15.02 -10.30 -6.74
C VAL A 66 -15.98 -10.88 -5.70
N LEU A 67 -15.63 -10.80 -4.42
CA LEU A 67 -16.35 -11.50 -3.35
C LEU A 67 -17.66 -10.84 -2.90
N ASP A 68 -17.90 -9.57 -3.24
CA ASP A 68 -19.08 -8.83 -2.80
C ASP A 68 -20.35 -9.23 -3.56
N ASN A 69 -20.23 -9.77 -4.77
CA ASN A 69 -21.36 -10.18 -5.60
C ASN A 69 -21.52 -11.71 -5.69
N GLN A 70 -22.70 -12.16 -6.14
CA GLN A 70 -23.01 -13.59 -6.25
C GLN A 70 -22.21 -14.28 -7.36
N GLU A 71 -21.93 -13.58 -8.45
CA GLU A 71 -21.21 -14.11 -9.60
C GLU A 71 -19.78 -14.50 -9.22
N GLY A 72 -19.05 -13.63 -8.53
CA GLY A 72 -17.70 -13.92 -8.07
C GLY A 72 -17.65 -15.03 -7.03
N ARG A 73 -18.66 -15.17 -6.16
CA ARG A 73 -18.75 -16.34 -5.26
C ARG A 73 -18.93 -17.65 -6.03
N LYS A 74 -19.73 -17.66 -7.10
CA LYS A 74 -19.85 -18.82 -8.00
C LYS A 74 -18.56 -19.11 -8.76
N LYS A 75 -17.87 -18.06 -9.26
CA LYS A 75 -16.55 -18.19 -9.90
C LYS A 75 -15.51 -18.78 -8.95
N LEU A 76 -15.50 -18.34 -7.68
CA LEU A 76 -14.62 -18.91 -6.66
C LEU A 76 -14.88 -20.41 -6.46
N GLN A 77 -16.14 -20.81 -6.35
CA GLN A 77 -16.50 -22.22 -6.21
C GLN A 77 -16.05 -23.04 -7.43
N ALA A 78 -16.28 -22.52 -8.64
CA ALA A 78 -15.81 -23.18 -9.86
C ALA A 78 -14.28 -23.30 -9.91
N LEU A 79 -13.54 -22.29 -9.45
CA LEU A 79 -12.08 -22.35 -9.36
C LEU A 79 -11.63 -23.42 -8.36
N VAL A 80 -12.23 -23.48 -7.17
CA VAL A 80 -11.99 -24.54 -6.17
C VAL A 80 -12.21 -25.93 -6.76
N ASP A 81 -13.27 -26.09 -7.56
CA ASP A 81 -13.70 -27.40 -8.08
C ASP A 81 -12.90 -27.85 -9.32
N SER A 82 -12.30 -26.93 -10.09
CA SER A 82 -11.81 -27.23 -11.45
C SER A 82 -10.45 -26.66 -11.83
N SER A 83 -9.83 -25.80 -11.02
CA SER A 83 -8.55 -25.16 -11.37
C SER A 83 -7.60 -25.12 -10.17
N HIS A 84 -6.38 -25.61 -10.35
CA HIS A 84 -5.31 -25.38 -9.38
C HIS A 84 -4.73 -23.99 -9.66
N ALA A 85 -4.94 -23.03 -8.75
CA ALA A 85 -4.26 -21.74 -8.83
C ALA A 85 -2.81 -21.91 -8.43
N ASP A 86 -1.88 -21.37 -9.22
CA ASP A 86 -0.46 -21.34 -8.87
C ASP A 86 -0.15 -20.24 -7.86
N LEU A 87 -0.97 -19.18 -7.84
CA LEU A 87 -0.86 -18.07 -6.90
C LEU A 87 -2.20 -17.32 -6.76
N ILE A 88 -2.49 -16.83 -5.57
CA ILE A 88 -3.61 -15.94 -5.29
C ILE A 88 -3.08 -14.54 -4.94
N LEU A 89 -3.49 -13.54 -5.73
CA LEU A 89 -3.34 -12.13 -5.36
C LEU A 89 -4.59 -11.70 -4.58
N ALA A 90 -4.45 -11.46 -3.27
CA ALA A 90 -5.57 -11.08 -2.40
C ALA A 90 -5.63 -9.55 -2.19
N LEU A 91 -6.66 -8.92 -2.73
CA LEU A 91 -6.90 -7.47 -2.66
C LEU A 91 -7.95 -7.15 -1.58
N GLY A 92 -7.47 -6.71 -0.42
CA GLY A 92 -8.28 -6.33 0.72
C GLY A 92 -8.58 -7.45 1.72
N LYS A 93 -9.10 -7.06 2.89
CA LYS A 93 -9.21 -7.93 4.06
C LYS A 93 -10.10 -9.16 3.86
N LYS A 94 -11.23 -9.02 3.14
CA LYS A 94 -12.15 -10.13 2.87
C LYS A 94 -11.51 -11.13 1.91
N ALA A 95 -10.85 -10.64 0.87
CA ALA A 95 -10.08 -11.46 -0.05
C ALA A 95 -8.98 -12.24 0.67
N LEU A 96 -8.19 -11.58 1.53
CA LEU A 96 -7.16 -12.26 2.33
C LEU A 96 -7.75 -13.33 3.25
N GLY A 97 -8.88 -13.02 3.92
CA GLY A 97 -9.57 -13.98 4.77
C GLY A 97 -10.05 -15.23 4.02
N THR A 98 -10.54 -15.06 2.79
CA THR A 98 -10.91 -16.17 1.91
C THR A 98 -9.68 -16.91 1.38
N ALA A 99 -8.65 -16.20 0.91
CA ALA A 99 -7.42 -16.77 0.36
C ALA A 99 -6.67 -17.63 1.39
N ARG A 100 -6.74 -17.28 2.68
CA ARG A 100 -6.15 -18.06 3.78
C ARG A 100 -6.65 -19.52 3.85
N GLN A 101 -7.82 -19.81 3.28
CA GLN A 101 -8.39 -21.17 3.27
C GLN A 101 -7.68 -22.10 2.27
N PHE A 102 -6.90 -21.54 1.33
CA PHE A 102 -6.17 -22.27 0.30
C PHE A 102 -4.75 -22.56 0.76
N THR A 103 -4.58 -23.48 1.71
CA THR A 103 -3.30 -23.69 2.42
C THR A 103 -2.14 -24.15 1.54
N GLU A 104 -2.45 -24.79 0.42
CA GLU A 104 -1.46 -25.30 -0.55
C GLU A 104 -1.10 -24.27 -1.62
N THR A 105 -1.84 -23.16 -1.71
CA THR A 105 -1.64 -22.13 -2.73
C THR A 105 -0.93 -20.92 -2.14
N PRO A 106 0.18 -20.46 -2.73
CA PRO A 106 0.81 -19.21 -2.34
C PRO A 106 -0.13 -18.00 -2.44
N VAL A 107 -0.12 -17.16 -1.42
CA VAL A 107 -0.92 -15.93 -1.37
C VAL A 107 0.00 -14.72 -1.22
N VAL A 108 -0.18 -13.75 -2.12
CA VAL A 108 0.37 -12.39 -1.98
C VAL A 108 -0.79 -11.45 -1.68
N TYR A 109 -0.82 -10.84 -0.49
CA TYR A 109 -1.86 -9.88 -0.15
C TYR A 109 -1.41 -8.44 -0.38
N THR A 110 -2.37 -7.56 -0.63
CA THR A 110 -2.17 -6.12 -0.57
C THR A 110 -3.49 -5.40 -0.24
N LEU A 111 -3.40 -4.11 0.04
CA LEU A 111 -4.51 -3.26 0.44
C LEU A 111 -5.22 -3.73 1.73
N VAL A 112 -4.46 -4.32 2.65
CA VAL A 112 -4.93 -4.76 3.98
C VAL A 112 -4.26 -3.91 5.07
N VAL A 113 -5.07 -3.28 5.90
CA VAL A 113 -4.62 -2.59 7.12
C VAL A 113 -4.64 -3.59 8.27
N HIS A 114 -3.54 -3.69 9.03
CA HIS A 114 -3.34 -4.65 10.14
C HIS A 114 -3.67 -6.11 9.77
N PRO A 115 -2.86 -6.75 8.89
CA PRO A 115 -3.12 -8.11 8.43
C PRO A 115 -2.76 -9.18 9.46
N ASP A 116 -2.13 -8.83 10.59
CA ASP A 116 -1.46 -9.73 11.53
C ASP A 116 -2.32 -10.92 11.96
N LYS A 117 -3.60 -10.69 12.29
CA LYS A 117 -4.53 -11.78 12.67
C LYS A 117 -4.82 -12.77 11.55
N LEU A 118 -4.78 -12.31 10.30
CA LEU A 118 -5.03 -13.12 9.11
C LEU A 118 -3.78 -13.85 8.63
N THR A 119 -2.59 -13.30 8.87
CA THR A 119 -1.32 -13.87 8.43
C THR A 119 -0.62 -14.71 9.51
N ALA A 120 -1.04 -14.56 10.79
CA ALA A 120 -0.44 -15.27 11.92
C ALA A 120 -0.36 -16.79 11.70
N GLY A 121 0.86 -17.32 11.85
CA GLY A 121 1.17 -18.74 11.72
C GLY A 121 1.10 -19.30 10.30
N SER A 122 0.87 -18.46 9.28
CA SER A 122 0.85 -18.92 7.90
C SER A 122 2.26 -19.03 7.31
N THR A 123 2.50 -20.11 6.57
CA THR A 123 3.72 -20.35 5.79
C THR A 123 3.54 -20.08 4.30
N HIS A 124 2.30 -19.89 3.83
CA HIS A 124 1.93 -19.70 2.43
C HIS A 124 1.42 -18.28 2.12
N ILE A 125 1.42 -17.36 3.10
CA ILE A 125 0.95 -15.98 2.93
C ILE A 125 2.11 -15.00 3.13
N THR A 126 2.32 -14.13 2.15
CA THR A 126 3.16 -12.93 2.23
C THR A 126 2.41 -11.74 1.61
N GLY A 127 3.00 -10.54 1.57
CA GLY A 127 2.35 -9.41 0.93
C GLY A 127 2.91 -8.03 1.26
N ILE A 128 2.03 -7.03 1.11
CA ILE A 128 2.34 -5.62 1.29
C ILE A 128 1.36 -5.01 2.30
N ASN A 129 1.88 -4.48 3.40
CA ASN A 129 1.09 -3.80 4.42
C ASN A 129 0.60 -2.44 3.92
N LEU A 130 -0.71 -2.19 4.03
CA LEU A 130 -1.30 -0.90 3.65
C LEU A 130 -1.20 0.12 4.79
N THR A 131 0.03 0.53 5.09
CA THR A 131 0.36 1.57 6.05
C THR A 131 1.21 2.63 5.37
N ILE A 132 1.01 3.92 5.68
CA ILE A 132 1.88 4.99 5.20
C ILE A 132 3.10 5.04 6.13
N PRO A 133 4.31 4.65 5.70
CA PRO A 133 5.48 4.66 6.55
C PRO A 133 5.88 6.12 6.80
N PRO A 134 6.04 6.58 8.06
CA PRO A 134 6.43 7.96 8.33
C PRO A 134 7.73 8.33 7.59
N ALA A 135 8.69 7.41 7.49
CA ALA A 135 9.94 7.63 6.76
C ALA A 135 9.71 8.07 5.29
N LEU A 136 8.85 7.37 4.55
CA LEU A 136 8.53 7.71 3.16
C LEU A 136 7.69 8.98 3.05
N GLN A 137 6.81 9.22 4.02
CA GLN A 137 5.99 10.43 4.03
C GLN A 137 6.85 11.67 4.25
N PHE A 138 7.81 11.62 5.18
CA PHE A 138 8.68 12.74 5.47
C PHE A 138 9.88 12.87 4.51
N SER A 139 10.26 11.81 3.78
CA SER A 139 11.16 11.97 2.63
C SER A 139 10.55 12.85 1.55
N GLU A 140 9.24 12.71 1.30
CA GLU A 140 8.50 13.58 0.38
C GLU A 140 8.38 15.02 0.92
N VAL A 141 8.16 15.18 2.24
CA VAL A 141 8.20 16.51 2.87
C VAL A 141 9.57 17.16 2.67
N LYS A 142 10.66 16.45 2.96
CA LYS A 142 12.02 16.97 2.77
C LYS A 142 12.29 17.38 1.32
N ARG A 143 11.75 16.63 0.36
CA ARG A 143 11.86 16.94 -1.07
C ARG A 143 11.10 18.21 -1.45
N ILE A 144 9.89 18.42 -0.93
CA ILE A 144 8.99 19.51 -1.34
C ILE A 144 9.21 20.77 -0.51
N LEU A 145 9.41 20.62 0.81
CA LEU A 145 9.58 21.66 1.83
C LEU A 145 10.83 21.39 2.66
N PRO A 146 12.04 21.51 2.08
CA PRO A 146 13.30 21.22 2.77
C PRO A 146 13.56 22.11 4.00
N GLN A 147 12.87 23.24 4.12
CA GLN A 147 12.96 24.15 5.25
C GLN A 147 12.23 23.67 6.51
N VAL A 148 11.34 22.68 6.40
CA VAL A 148 10.62 22.14 7.57
C VAL A 148 11.60 21.39 8.46
N GLN A 149 11.66 21.77 9.73
CA GLN A 149 12.45 21.06 10.74
C GLN A 149 11.61 20.63 11.94
N ARG A 150 10.54 21.37 12.25
CA ARG A 150 9.69 21.14 13.42
C ARG A 150 8.30 20.70 12.98
N VAL A 151 7.84 19.57 13.48
CA VAL A 151 6.60 18.92 13.04
C VAL A 151 5.67 18.80 14.24
N GLY A 152 4.46 19.35 14.15
CA GLY A 152 3.42 19.15 15.16
C GLY A 152 2.48 18.03 14.77
N VAL A 153 2.10 17.19 15.72
CA VAL A 153 1.06 16.18 15.54
C VAL A 153 0.20 16.09 16.79
N LEU A 154 -1.12 16.06 16.59
CA LEU A 154 -2.09 15.77 17.64
C LEU A 154 -2.61 14.36 17.43
N TYR A 155 -2.58 13.54 18.47
CA TYR A 155 -2.86 12.10 18.39
C TYR A 155 -3.54 11.60 19.67
N ASN A 156 -4.41 10.60 19.56
CA ASN A 156 -4.94 9.90 20.72
C ASN A 156 -4.06 8.67 21.00
N PRO A 157 -3.39 8.57 22.17
CA PRO A 157 -2.58 7.41 22.54
C PRO A 157 -3.34 6.08 22.46
N GLU A 158 -4.66 6.08 22.66
CA GLU A 158 -5.47 4.86 22.55
C GLU A 158 -5.60 4.34 21.10
N HIS A 159 -5.38 5.21 20.10
CA HIS A 159 -5.65 4.90 18.69
C HIS A 159 -4.41 4.91 17.81
N SER A 160 -3.42 5.73 18.13
CA SER A 160 -2.34 6.05 17.19
C SER A 160 -0.94 6.14 17.81
N GLU A 161 -0.76 5.67 19.06
CA GLU A 161 0.53 5.57 19.74
C GLU A 161 1.58 4.84 18.89
N ASP A 162 1.21 3.69 18.30
CA ASP A 162 2.11 2.89 17.46
C ASP A 162 2.65 3.68 16.27
N LEU A 163 1.84 4.57 15.68
CA LEU A 163 2.26 5.41 14.55
C LEU A 163 3.23 6.50 15.01
N ILE A 164 2.97 7.12 16.16
CA ILE A 164 3.85 8.13 16.74
C ILE A 164 5.19 7.51 17.15
N SER A 165 5.17 6.38 17.85
CA SER A 165 6.36 5.61 18.20
C SER A 165 7.20 5.20 16.99
N GLN A 166 6.56 4.85 15.86
CA GLN A 166 7.27 4.60 14.60
C GLN A 166 7.86 5.86 14.00
N ALA A 167 7.12 6.98 14.04
CA ALA A 167 7.58 8.27 13.54
C ALA A 167 8.81 8.77 14.31
N GLU A 168 8.80 8.72 15.64
CA GLU A 168 9.92 9.14 16.49
C GLU A 168 11.22 8.40 16.15
N LYS A 169 11.15 7.11 15.81
CA LYS A 169 12.31 6.30 15.43
C LYS A 169 12.91 6.69 14.08
N VAL A 170 12.09 7.14 13.13
CA VAL A 170 12.51 7.36 11.73
C VAL A 170 12.68 8.83 11.36
N LEU A 171 12.15 9.74 12.18
CA LEU A 171 12.20 11.18 11.96
C LEU A 171 13.34 11.85 12.74
N SER A 172 14.49 11.20 12.87
CA SER A 172 15.66 11.73 13.59
C SER A 172 16.19 13.08 13.06
N GLY A 173 15.81 13.47 11.84
CA GLY A 173 16.10 14.78 11.26
C GLY A 173 15.05 15.87 11.52
N TYR A 174 13.96 15.55 12.22
CA TYR A 174 12.89 16.48 12.58
C TYR A 174 12.72 16.56 14.10
N GLN A 175 12.31 17.73 14.59
CA GLN A 175 11.80 17.88 15.95
C GLN A 175 10.30 17.59 15.94
N LEU A 176 9.91 16.39 16.41
CA LEU A 176 8.51 16.00 16.49
C LEU A 176 7.89 16.48 17.82
N HIS A 177 6.91 17.39 17.71
CA HIS A 177 6.05 17.82 18.79
C HIS A 177 4.76 17.00 18.76
N ALA A 178 4.81 15.80 19.35
CA ALA A 178 3.66 14.93 19.52
C ALA A 178 2.88 15.32 20.78
N VAL A 179 1.63 15.74 20.62
CA VAL A 179 0.77 16.20 21.71
C VAL A 179 -0.43 15.26 21.84
N PRO A 180 -0.61 14.57 22.99
CA PRO A 180 -1.74 13.70 23.20
C PRO A 180 -3.05 14.49 23.29
N ILE A 181 -4.13 13.90 22.81
CA ILE A 181 -5.49 14.46 22.86
C ILE A 181 -6.50 13.33 23.09
N HIS A 182 -7.42 13.54 24.02
CA HIS A 182 -8.40 12.52 24.41
C HIS A 182 -9.82 12.85 23.90
N SER A 183 -10.09 14.10 23.53
CA SER A 183 -11.38 14.51 22.97
C SER A 183 -11.23 15.56 21.86
N ALA A 184 -12.13 15.54 20.88
CA ALA A 184 -12.12 16.49 19.75
C ALA A 184 -12.31 17.95 20.20
N GLN A 185 -12.87 18.18 21.38
CA GLN A 185 -13.15 19.50 21.97
C GLN A 185 -11.88 20.23 22.40
N GLU A 186 -10.82 19.50 22.77
CA GLU A 186 -9.53 20.07 23.19
C GLU A 186 -8.70 20.59 22.01
N LEU A 187 -9.02 20.13 20.80
CA LEU A 187 -8.21 20.35 19.61
C LEU A 187 -7.88 21.83 19.34
N PRO A 188 -8.81 22.81 19.42
CA PRO A 188 -8.45 24.21 19.17
C PRO A 188 -7.39 24.73 20.13
N ALA A 189 -7.49 24.39 21.42
CA ALA A 189 -6.54 24.82 22.44
C ALA A 189 -5.18 24.14 22.26
N LEU A 190 -5.17 22.84 21.95
CA LEU A 190 -3.93 22.10 21.73
C LEU A 190 -3.22 22.51 20.44
N LEU A 191 -3.96 22.82 19.36
CA LEU A 191 -3.40 23.43 18.15
C LEU A 191 -2.72 24.76 18.49
N ASP A 192 -3.40 25.64 19.24
CA ASP A 192 -2.82 26.91 19.65
C ASP A 192 -1.55 26.73 20.51
N SER A 193 -1.45 25.64 21.30
CA SER A 193 -0.24 25.32 22.07
C SER A 193 0.98 24.95 21.21
N LEU A 194 0.76 24.52 19.97
CA LEU A 194 1.79 24.20 18.97
C LEU A 194 2.24 25.44 18.18
N ARG A 195 1.56 26.58 18.34
CA ARG A 195 1.93 27.83 17.68
C ARG A 195 3.38 28.17 18.00
N ASP A 196 4.09 28.71 17.01
CA ASP A 196 5.49 29.13 17.06
C ASP A 196 6.51 28.01 17.35
N LYS A 197 6.05 26.78 17.64
CA LYS A 197 6.89 25.59 17.89
C LYS A 197 7.07 24.71 16.66
N ILE A 198 6.24 24.85 15.64
CA ILE A 198 6.20 23.94 14.48
C ILE A 198 6.25 24.69 13.15
N ASP A 199 6.81 24.03 12.14
CA ASP A 199 6.88 24.51 10.74
C ASP A 199 5.92 23.73 9.83
N LEU A 200 5.39 22.60 10.30
CA LEU A 200 4.46 21.74 9.59
C LEU A 200 3.49 21.09 10.59
N LEU A 201 2.20 21.12 10.28
CA LEU A 201 1.19 20.38 11.03
C LEU A 201 0.88 19.06 10.33
N TRP A 202 1.22 17.94 10.96
CA TRP A 202 0.98 16.60 10.46
C TRP A 202 -0.37 16.08 10.96
N MET A 203 -1.29 15.86 10.02
CA MET A 203 -2.58 15.26 10.28
C MET A 203 -2.53 13.77 9.95
N ILE A 204 -2.90 12.93 10.92
CA ILE A 204 -2.82 11.46 10.87
C ILE A 204 -4.23 10.83 10.89
N PRO A 205 -4.40 9.57 10.46
CA PRO A 205 -5.70 8.89 10.48
C PRO A 205 -6.16 8.50 11.90
N ASP A 206 -6.41 9.50 12.74
CA ASP A 206 -6.93 9.34 14.09
C ASP A 206 -8.37 9.91 14.16
N LEU A 207 -9.33 9.12 14.64
CA LEU A 207 -10.74 9.51 14.66
C LEU A 207 -11.05 10.61 15.70
N THR A 208 -10.23 10.72 16.75
CA THR A 208 -10.35 11.79 17.76
C THR A 208 -9.99 13.13 17.13
N THR A 209 -8.95 13.17 16.30
CA THR A 209 -8.40 14.41 15.75
C THR A 209 -8.87 14.71 14.33
N THR A 210 -9.21 13.70 13.54
CA THR A 210 -9.55 13.84 12.12
C THR A 210 -10.97 13.38 11.82
N ASN A 211 -11.91 14.31 11.95
CA ASN A 211 -13.31 14.11 11.62
C ASN A 211 -13.93 15.44 11.13
N ARG A 212 -15.21 15.40 10.72
CA ARG A 212 -15.88 16.58 10.15
C ARG A 212 -15.90 17.80 11.09
N LYS A 213 -15.90 17.59 12.41
CA LYS A 213 -15.97 18.68 13.40
C LYS A 213 -14.61 19.32 13.65
N THR A 214 -13.53 18.57 13.50
CA THR A 214 -12.16 19.02 13.80
C THR A 214 -11.44 19.66 12.62
N LEU A 215 -11.76 19.24 11.39
CA LEU A 215 -11.11 19.76 10.17
C LEU A 215 -11.07 21.30 10.08
N PRO A 216 -12.14 22.05 10.40
CA PRO A 216 -12.09 23.50 10.36
C PRO A 216 -10.99 24.10 11.26
N SER A 217 -10.73 23.51 12.42
CA SER A 217 -9.72 24.01 13.37
C SER A 217 -8.30 23.84 12.81
N TYR A 218 -8.00 22.71 12.15
CA TYR A 218 -6.71 22.49 11.49
C TYR A 218 -6.42 23.56 10.44
N PHE A 219 -7.38 23.81 9.55
CA PHE A 219 -7.19 24.76 8.46
C PHE A 219 -7.22 26.20 8.97
N HIS A 220 -8.06 26.54 9.94
CA HIS A 220 -8.03 27.85 10.59
C HIS A 220 -6.66 28.12 11.22
N PHE A 221 -6.13 27.18 12.00
CA PHE A 221 -4.79 27.27 12.59
C PHE A 221 -3.71 27.43 11.50
N SER A 222 -3.80 26.63 10.44
CA SER A 222 -2.87 26.68 9.30
C SER A 222 -2.81 28.05 8.64
N PHE A 223 -3.97 28.61 8.27
CA PHE A 223 -4.04 29.92 7.63
C PHE A 223 -3.63 31.05 8.56
N LYS A 224 -4.08 31.02 9.81
CA LYS A 224 -3.78 32.05 10.81
C LYS A 224 -2.29 32.16 11.08
N ASN A 225 -1.60 31.02 11.17
CA ASN A 225 -0.19 30.96 11.57
C ASN A 225 0.77 30.71 10.39
N LYS A 226 0.25 30.63 9.16
CA LYS A 226 1.01 30.30 7.93
C LYS A 226 1.76 28.95 8.00
N ILE A 227 1.21 27.99 8.73
CA ILE A 227 1.80 26.64 8.90
C ILE A 227 1.11 25.68 7.93
N PRO A 228 1.81 25.01 7.00
CA PRO A 228 1.22 24.05 6.07
C PRO A 228 0.70 22.82 6.81
N VAL A 229 -0.40 22.23 6.31
CA VAL A 229 -0.93 20.95 6.80
C VAL A 229 -0.56 19.83 5.83
N LEU A 230 0.14 18.82 6.33
CA LEU A 230 0.38 17.54 5.65
C LEU A 230 -0.69 16.53 6.07
N THR A 231 -1.25 15.83 5.09
CA THR A 231 -2.35 14.87 5.32
C THR A 231 -2.09 13.52 4.66
N PHE A 232 -2.84 12.50 5.09
CA PHE A 232 -2.80 11.13 4.58
C PHE A 232 -3.82 10.85 3.46
N SER A 233 -4.53 11.87 2.96
CA SER A 233 -5.55 11.68 1.91
C SER A 233 -5.79 12.94 1.10
N GLN A 234 -5.85 12.78 -0.22
CA GLN A 234 -6.14 13.86 -1.18
C GLN A 234 -7.50 14.53 -0.92
N ARG A 235 -8.43 13.86 -0.22
CA ARG A 235 -9.74 14.42 0.14
C ARG A 235 -9.63 15.70 0.98
N TYR A 236 -8.50 15.91 1.66
CA TYR A 236 -8.26 17.07 2.52
C TYR A 236 -7.61 18.25 1.79
N LEU A 237 -7.19 18.08 0.52
CA LEU A 237 -6.64 19.19 -0.27
C LEU A 237 -7.69 20.28 -0.50
N LYS A 238 -8.90 19.90 -0.92
CA LYS A 238 -9.98 20.87 -1.17
C LYS A 238 -10.39 21.63 0.11
N PRO A 239 -10.53 20.99 1.28
CA PRO A 239 -10.76 21.68 2.55
C PRO A 239 -9.66 22.66 3.00
N GLY A 240 -8.41 22.50 2.57
CA GLY A 240 -7.34 23.45 2.91
C GLY A 240 -5.96 22.85 3.19
N ALA A 241 -5.77 21.53 3.02
CA ALA A 241 -4.45 20.94 3.20
C ALA A 241 -3.46 21.44 2.16
N ALA A 242 -2.21 21.63 2.59
CA ALA A 242 -1.11 22.03 1.73
C ALA A 242 -0.53 20.82 0.96
N LEU A 243 -0.38 19.70 1.66
CA LEU A 243 0.17 18.46 1.12
C LEU A 243 -0.77 17.29 1.45
N ALA A 244 -0.91 16.37 0.50
CA ALA A 244 -1.61 15.11 0.74
C ALA A 244 -0.81 13.95 0.15
N THR A 245 -0.38 13.07 1.05
CA THR A 245 0.26 11.81 0.70
C THR A 245 -0.80 10.74 0.47
N SER A 246 -0.59 9.92 -0.55
CA SER A 246 -1.48 8.83 -0.93
C SER A 246 -0.65 7.65 -1.43
N PHE A 247 -1.21 6.46 -1.37
CA PHE A 247 -0.54 5.26 -1.87
C PHE A 247 -0.33 5.34 -3.39
N ASP A 248 0.84 4.94 -3.85
CA ASP A 248 1.05 4.68 -5.27
C ASP A 248 0.57 3.28 -5.62
N LEU A 249 -0.71 3.18 -6.01
CA LEU A 249 -1.36 1.89 -6.29
C LEU A 249 -0.68 1.12 -7.43
N GLU A 250 -0.10 1.80 -8.42
CA GLU A 250 0.67 1.14 -9.48
C GLU A 250 1.95 0.51 -8.90
N ALA A 251 2.67 1.24 -8.05
CA ALA A 251 3.87 0.73 -7.40
C ALA A 251 3.58 -0.46 -6.47
N ILE A 252 2.42 -0.44 -5.80
CA ILE A 252 1.95 -1.56 -4.98
C ILE A 252 1.67 -2.79 -5.86
N GLY A 253 1.02 -2.61 -7.02
CA GLY A 253 0.81 -3.70 -7.99
C GLY A 253 2.12 -4.29 -8.49
N GLN A 254 3.08 -3.43 -8.87
CA GLN A 254 4.42 -3.82 -9.31
C GLN A 254 5.16 -4.65 -8.25
N SER A 255 5.23 -4.15 -7.02
CA SER A 255 5.87 -4.84 -5.91
C SER A 255 5.21 -6.19 -5.58
N ALA A 256 3.88 -6.29 -5.71
CA ALA A 256 3.18 -7.57 -5.53
C ALA A 256 3.54 -8.56 -6.66
N ALA A 257 3.70 -8.09 -7.90
CA ALA A 257 4.13 -8.92 -9.03
C ALA A 257 5.56 -9.42 -8.86
N GLU A 258 6.47 -8.58 -8.36
CA GLU A 258 7.83 -8.99 -8.01
C GLU A 258 7.84 -10.11 -6.96
N GLN A 259 7.05 -9.98 -5.88
CA GLN A 259 6.92 -11.05 -4.88
C GLN A 259 6.35 -12.33 -5.50
N ALA A 260 5.28 -12.22 -6.29
CA ALA A 260 4.67 -13.37 -6.98
C ALA A 260 5.66 -14.08 -7.90
N SER A 261 6.46 -13.32 -8.67
CA SER A 261 7.50 -13.86 -9.54
C SER A 261 8.59 -14.60 -8.76
N LEU A 262 9.00 -14.11 -7.58
CA LEU A 262 9.97 -14.82 -6.73
C LEU A 262 9.41 -16.17 -6.28
N ILE A 263 8.15 -16.19 -5.85
CA ILE A 263 7.46 -17.39 -5.37
C ILE A 263 7.33 -18.42 -6.49
N LEU A 264 6.89 -17.99 -7.67
CA LEU A 264 6.72 -18.87 -8.83
C LEU A 264 8.05 -19.35 -9.43
N ARG A 265 9.18 -18.73 -9.07
CA ARG A 265 10.55 -19.25 -9.33
C ARG A 265 10.99 -20.31 -8.32
N GLY A 266 10.12 -20.70 -7.39
CA GLY A 266 10.40 -21.71 -6.37
C GLY A 266 10.93 -21.15 -5.05
N ARG A 267 10.97 -19.83 -4.85
CA ARG A 267 11.30 -19.27 -3.53
C ARG A 267 10.17 -19.59 -2.55
N PRO A 268 10.45 -20.21 -1.39
CA PRO A 268 9.43 -20.47 -0.39
C PRO A 268 8.76 -19.16 0.06
N VAL A 269 7.43 -19.17 0.19
CA VAL A 269 6.67 -17.97 0.58
C VAL A 269 7.11 -17.43 1.95
N ALA A 270 7.40 -18.33 2.89
CA ALA A 270 7.92 -17.98 4.21
C ALA A 270 9.27 -17.21 4.18
N GLU A 271 10.03 -17.30 3.09
CA GLU A 271 11.28 -16.56 2.90
C GLU A 271 11.09 -15.23 2.15
N VAL A 272 9.89 -14.96 1.64
CA VAL A 272 9.54 -13.69 1.00
C VAL A 272 9.01 -12.76 2.09
N PRO A 273 9.77 -11.72 2.49
CA PRO A 273 9.38 -10.88 3.61
C PRO A 273 8.15 -10.05 3.25
N VAL A 274 7.27 -9.84 4.24
CA VAL A 274 6.21 -8.85 4.14
C VAL A 274 6.84 -7.47 3.94
N GLN A 275 6.39 -6.75 2.92
CA GLN A 275 6.90 -5.44 2.55
C GLN A 275 5.99 -4.32 3.08
N GLN A 276 6.58 -3.15 3.28
CA GLN A 276 5.84 -1.90 3.40
C GLN A 276 5.53 -1.36 1.99
N VAL A 277 4.60 -0.41 1.88
CA VAL A 277 4.34 0.23 0.58
C VAL A 277 5.64 0.83 0.02
N PRO A 278 5.98 0.55 -1.26
CA PRO A 278 7.31 0.88 -1.80
C PRO A 278 7.46 2.37 -2.12
N ARG A 279 6.35 3.01 -2.50
CA ARG A 279 6.33 4.41 -2.93
C ARG A 279 5.01 5.07 -2.57
N LEU A 280 5.10 6.37 -2.30
CA LEU A 280 3.95 7.23 -2.05
C LEU A 280 3.87 8.29 -3.15
N LYS A 281 2.65 8.76 -3.41
CA LYS A 281 2.36 9.93 -4.25
C LYS A 281 1.93 11.07 -3.36
N THR A 282 2.69 12.17 -3.37
CA THR A 282 2.33 13.40 -2.64
C THR A 282 1.83 14.46 -3.61
N LYS A 283 0.59 14.90 -3.42
CA LYS A 283 0.03 16.05 -4.14
C LYS A 283 0.22 17.33 -3.35
N VAL A 284 0.60 18.40 -4.06
CA VAL A 284 0.77 19.73 -3.51
C VAL A 284 -0.41 20.61 -3.91
N ASN A 285 -1.05 21.27 -2.94
CA ASN A 285 -2.05 22.28 -3.22
C ASN A 285 -1.40 23.65 -3.41
N GLN A 286 -1.00 23.94 -4.66
CA GLN A 286 -0.31 25.18 -5.00
C GLN A 286 -1.06 26.45 -4.57
N THR A 287 -2.41 26.44 -4.61
CA THR A 287 -3.23 27.56 -4.16
C THR A 287 -3.05 27.83 -2.67
N ILE A 288 -3.00 26.77 -1.86
CA ILE A 288 -2.76 26.88 -0.42
C ILE A 288 -1.31 27.30 -0.15
N MET A 289 -0.34 26.69 -0.82
CA MET A 289 1.08 27.08 -0.70
C MET A 289 1.28 28.58 -0.94
N LYS A 290 0.68 29.13 -2.00
CA LYS A 290 0.71 30.57 -2.29
C LYS A 290 0.06 31.41 -1.19
N LYS A 291 -1.12 31.01 -0.69
CA LYS A 291 -1.81 31.72 0.42
C LYS A 291 -0.99 31.73 1.71
N LEU A 292 -0.24 30.66 1.97
CA LEU A 292 0.65 30.56 3.13
C LEU A 292 2.00 31.27 2.91
N ASN A 293 2.27 31.78 1.70
CA ASN A 293 3.54 32.37 1.27
C ASN A 293 4.73 31.39 1.39
N LEU A 294 4.49 30.13 1.02
CA LEU A 294 5.50 29.07 1.07
C LEU A 294 5.99 28.74 -0.34
N SER A 295 7.30 28.68 -0.51
CA SER A 295 7.95 28.17 -1.72
C SER A 295 8.09 26.64 -1.66
N ILE A 296 8.03 26.01 -2.84
CA ILE A 296 8.32 24.59 -3.02
C ILE A 296 9.70 24.42 -3.65
N ALA A 297 10.46 23.44 -3.19
CA ALA A 297 11.70 23.05 -3.83
C ALA A 297 11.40 22.17 -5.05
N GLY A 298 11.54 22.74 -6.25
CA GLY A 298 11.23 22.09 -7.52
C GLY A 298 9.78 22.31 -7.96
N GLY A 299 9.60 22.89 -9.16
CA GLY A 299 8.29 23.12 -9.75
C GLY A 299 7.51 21.82 -9.91
N GLY A 300 6.55 21.59 -9.02
CA GLY A 300 5.71 20.39 -9.04
C GLY A 300 4.71 20.44 -10.20
N GLN A 301 4.78 19.41 -11.07
CA GLN A 301 3.63 18.94 -11.83
C GLN A 301 2.62 18.27 -10.89
#